data_AF-A0A3M0WKK9-F1
#
_entry.id   AF-A0A3M0WKK9-F1
#
_cell.length_a   1.000
_cell.length_b   1.000
_cell.length_c   1.000
_cell.angle_alpha   90.00
_cell.angle_beta   90.00
_cell.angle_gamma   90.00
#
_symmetry.space_group_name_H-M   'P 1'
#
loop_
_entity.id
_entity.type
_entity.pdbx_description
1 polymer ?
#
loop_
_entity_poly.entity_id
_entity_poly.type
_entity_poly.pdbx_seq_one_letter_code
_entity_poly.pdbx_strand_id
1 'polypeptide(L)' 'MTDYLISFLIGFLTGVLYFYHLYKSIKKSVENRKNKLSFWVRFGFFSVIATLTAYFFHEGIIFFLIGFYLARIFFSKIIL' A
#
# COMPACT_ATOMS: atom_id res chain seq x y z
N MET A 1 3.49 -0.71 25.22
CA MET A 1 2.16 -0.20 24.77
C MET A 1 2.32 0.86 23.68
N THR A 2 3.26 1.78 23.83
CA THR A 2 3.69 2.77 22.80
C THR A 2 4.24 2.13 21.53
N ASP A 3 5.04 1.06 21.61
CA ASP A 3 5.64 0.41 20.43
C ASP A 3 4.60 -0.23 19.51
N TYR A 4 3.53 -0.78 20.08
CA TYR A 4 2.40 -1.33 19.32
C TYR A 4 1.62 -0.23 18.60
N LEU A 5 1.43 0.92 19.23
CA LEU A 5 0.74 2.08 18.64
C LEU A 5 1.53 2.65 17.46
N ILE A 6 2.86 2.73 17.58
CA ILE A 6 3.75 3.18 16.52
C ILE A 6 3.75 2.18 15.36
N SER A 7 3.88 0.88 15.66
CA SER A 7 3.81 -0.20 14.66
C SER A 7 2.47 -0.21 13.93
N PHE A 8 1.37 0.01 14.66
CA PHE A 8 0.02 0.15 14.11
C PHE A 8 -0.07 1.32 13.15
N LEU A 9 0.32 2.53 13.58
CA LEU A 9 0.27 3.73 12.76
C LEU A 9 1.10 3.59 11.49
N ILE A 10 2.36 3.16 11.62
CA ILE A 10 3.28 3.02 10.48
C ILE A 10 2.78 1.96 9.51
N GLY A 11 2.42 0.77 10.00
CA GLY A 11 1.89 -0.31 9.17
C GLY A 11 0.60 0.08 8.45
N PHE A 12 -0.34 0.68 9.18
CA PHE A 12 -1.61 1.11 8.63
C PHE A 12 -1.45 2.19 7.54
N LEU A 13 -0.68 3.25 7.83
CA LEU A 13 -0.41 4.32 6.86
C LEU A 13 0.30 3.80 5.62
N THR A 14 1.31 2.95 5.77
CA THR A 14 2.03 2.36 4.63
C THR A 14 1.12 1.47 3.80
N GLY A 15 0.25 0.67 4.42
CA GLY A 15 -0.75 -0.16 3.70
C GLY A 15 -1.74 0.67 2.88
N VAL A 16 -2.27 1.74 3.46
CA VAL A 16 -3.19 2.67 2.77
C VAL A 16 -2.50 3.38 1.61
N LEU A 17 -1.31 3.93 1.83
CA LEU A 17 -0.54 4.62 0.80
C LEU A 17 -0.12 3.69 -0.33
N TYR A 18 0.28 2.46 -0.01
CA TYR A 18 0.61 1.42 -0.98
C TYR A 18 -0.58 1.12 -1.88
N PHE A 19 -1.76 0.88 -1.28
CA PHE A 19 -2.98 0.62 -2.05
C PHE A 19 -3.35 1.82 -2.92
N TYR A 20 -3.33 3.04 -2.36
CA TYR A 20 -3.66 4.25 -3.10
C TYR A 20 -2.72 4.47 -4.29
N HIS A 21 -1.42 4.25 -4.10
CA HIS A 21 -0.45 4.33 -5.18
C HIS A 21 -0.71 3.26 -6.25
N LEU A 22 -0.95 2.01 -5.84
CA LEU A 22 -1.30 0.92 -6.75
C LEU A 22 -2.54 1.26 -7.57
N TYR A 23 -3.60 1.74 -6.90
CA TYR A 23 -4.85 2.15 -7.51
C TYR A 23 -4.66 3.27 -8.53
N LYS A 24 -3.98 4.35 -8.14
CA LYS A 24 -3.68 5.48 -9.05
C LYS A 24 -2.83 5.03 -10.22
N SER A 25 -1.86 4.15 -10.00
CA SER A 25 -0.98 3.66 -11.05
C SER A 25 -1.72 2.74 -12.03
N ILE A 26 -2.62 1.89 -11.55
CA ILE A 26 -3.48 1.05 -12.40
C ILE A 26 -4.44 1.94 -13.19
N LYS A 27 -5.16 2.86 -12.53
CA LYS A 27 -6.08 3.79 -13.21
C LYS A 27 -5.36 4.59 -14.31
N LYS A 28 -4.17 5.12 -14.00
CA LYS A 28 -3.35 5.86 -14.97
C LYS A 28 -2.82 4.97 -16.10
N SER A 29 -2.53 3.70 -15.84
CA SER A 29 -2.14 2.73 -16.88
C SER A 29 -3.32 2.31 -17.77
N VAL A 30 -4.54 2.30 -17.24
CA VAL A 30 -5.77 2.05 -18.00
C VAL A 30 -6.10 3.25 -18.89
N GLU A 31 -6.00 4.48 -18.36
CA GLU A 31 -6.22 5.72 -19.13
C GLU A 31 -5.10 5.99 -20.16
N ASN A 32 -3.83 5.83 -19.76
CA ASN A 32 -2.67 6.09 -20.62
C ASN A 32 -1.97 4.76 -20.95
N ARG A 33 -2.37 4.11 -22.06
CA ARG A 33 -1.82 2.84 -22.58
C ARG A 33 -0.29 2.77 -22.82
N LYS A 34 0.50 3.78 -22.44
CA LYS A 34 1.92 3.93 -22.88
C LYS A 34 2.99 3.72 -21.81
N ASN A 35 2.69 3.55 -20.51
CA ASN A 35 3.73 3.59 -19.46
C ASN A 35 3.81 2.38 -18.52
N LYS A 36 3.98 1.16 -19.07
CA LYS A 36 4.15 -0.08 -18.28
C LYS A 36 5.46 -0.14 -17.49
N LEU A 37 6.56 0.46 -17.97
CA LEU A 37 7.87 0.35 -17.31
C LEU A 37 7.91 1.10 -15.96
N SER A 38 7.28 2.27 -15.89
CA SER A 38 7.23 3.08 -14.67
C SER A 38 6.37 2.43 -13.56
N PHE A 39 5.41 1.58 -13.93
CA PHE A 39 4.59 0.83 -12.97
C PHE A 39 5.46 -0.15 -12.16
N TRP A 40 6.27 -0.97 -12.82
CA TRP A 40 7.09 -2.00 -12.15
C TRP A 40 8.15 -1.40 -11.21
N VAL A 41 8.79 -0.30 -11.62
CA VAL A 41 9.78 0.39 -10.77
C VAL A 41 9.13 0.93 -9.49
N ARG A 42 7.96 1.58 -9.61
CA ARG A 42 7.26 2.13 -8.45
C ARG A 42 6.67 1.01 -7.58
N PHE A 43 6.08 -0.01 -8.19
CA PHE A 43 5.57 -1.19 -7.50
C PHE A 43 6.68 -1.90 -6.71
N GLY A 44 7.86 -2.09 -7.31
CA GLY A 44 9.03 -2.65 -6.65
C GLY A 44 9.47 -1.83 -5.45
N PHE A 45 9.61 -0.51 -5.60
CA PHE A 45 9.99 0.38 -4.50
C PHE A 45 9.02 0.31 -3.31
N PHE A 46 7.72 0.37 -3.59
CA PHE A 46 6.69 0.25 -2.55
C PHE A 46 6.66 -1.15 -1.91
N SER A 47 6.98 -2.20 -2.67
CA SER A 47 7.04 -3.57 -2.14
C SER A 47 8.24 -3.76 -1.22
N VAL A 48 9.38 -3.15 -1.54
CA VAL A 48 10.56 -3.10 -0.67
C VAL A 48 10.22 -2.40 0.65
N ILE A 49 9.46 -1.30 0.62
CA ILE A 49 9.00 -0.60 1.83
C ILE A 49 8.08 -1.49 2.67
N ALA A 50 7.16 -2.21 2.05
CA ALA A 50 6.28 -3.15 2.75
C ALA A 50 7.09 -4.28 3.40
N THR A 51 8.05 -4.87 2.68
CA THR A 51 8.94 -5.92 3.22
C THR A 51 9.84 -5.41 4.33
N LEU A 52 10.36 -4.18 4.24
CA LEU A 52 11.12 -3.54 5.32
C LEU A 52 10.24 -3.33 6.57
N THR A 53 9.02 -2.85 6.38
CA THR A 53 8.07 -2.66 7.49
C THR A 53 7.74 -3.98 8.18
N ALA A 54 7.57 -5.05 7.40
CA ALA A 54 7.39 -6.42 7.89
C ALA A 54 8.61 -6.97 8.65
N TYR A 55 9.82 -6.68 8.15
CA TYR A 55 11.07 -7.16 8.74
C TYR A 55 11.33 -6.52 10.11
N PHE A 56 11.16 -5.20 10.22
CA PHE A 56 11.39 -4.47 11.47
C PHE A 56 10.24 -4.59 12.46
N PHE A 57 9.00 -4.79 11.99
CA PHE A 57 7.82 -4.89 12.83
C PHE A 57 7.06 -6.16 12.45
N HIS A 58 7.35 -7.27 13.16
CA HIS A 58 6.68 -8.56 12.93
C HIS A 58 5.15 -8.44 12.96
N GLU A 59 4.60 -7.63 13.86
CA GLU A 59 3.15 -7.34 13.92
C GLU A 59 2.71 -6.26 12.92
N GLY A 60 3.64 -5.44 12.43
CA GLY A 60 3.39 -4.40 11.44
C GLY A 60 2.82 -4.94 10.13
N ILE A 61 3.07 -6.21 9.80
CA ILE A 61 2.50 -6.87 8.62
C ILE A 61 0.98 -6.99 8.72
N ILE A 62 0.45 -7.27 9.92
CA ILE A 62 -0.99 -7.42 10.15
C ILE A 62 -1.64 -6.05 9.98
N PHE A 63 -1.05 -5.00 10.58
CA PHE A 63 -1.55 -3.63 10.45
C PHE A 63 -1.43 -3.09 9.02
N PHE A 64 -0.38 -3.46 8.29
CA PHE A 64 -0.24 -3.19 6.87
C PHE A 64 -1.35 -3.83 6.05
N LEU A 65 -1.64 -5.12 6.27
CA LEU A 65 -2.72 -5.81 5.58
C LEU A 65 -4.09 -5.19 5.91
N ILE A 66 -4.33 -4.83 7.18
CA ILE A 66 -5.56 -4.15 7.60
C ILE A 66 -5.71 -2.81 6.87
N GLY A 67 -4.67 -1.96 6.85
CA GLY A 67 -4.69 -0.67 6.15
C GLY A 67 -4.89 -0.82 4.64
N PHE A 68 -4.19 -1.78 4.02
CA PHE A 68 -4.33 -2.11 2.60
C PHE A 68 -5.75 -2.57 2.26
N TYR A 69 -6.35 -3.45 3.07
CA TYR A 69 -7.68 -3.99 2.81
C TYR A 69 -8.79 -2.95 3.04
N LEU A 70 -8.66 -2.12 4.07
CA LEU A 70 -9.56 -0.98 4.31
C LEU A 70 -9.51 0.01 3.15
N ALA A 71 -8.31 0.40 2.71
CA ALA A 71 -8.14 1.25 1.53
C ALA A 71 -8.78 0.61 0.29
N ARG A 72 -8.58 -0.70 0.08
CA ARG A 72 -9.21 -1.45 -1.01
C ARG A 72 -10.73 -1.32 -0.97
N ILE A 73 -11.37 -1.55 0.17
CA ILE A 73 -12.83 -1.48 0.29
C ILE A 73 -13.33 -0.04 0.02
N PHE A 74 -12.66 0.97 0.58
CA PHE A 74 -13.03 2.37 0.39
C PHE A 74 -12.95 2.80 -1.09
N PHE A 75 -11.84 2.52 -1.75
CA PHE A 75 -11.64 2.90 -3.15
C PHE A 75 -12.42 2.00 -4.13
N SER A 76 -12.70 0.74 -3.74
CA SER A 76 -13.60 -0.14 -4.49
C SER A 76 -15.04 0.37 -4.53
N LYS A 77 -15.53 0.99 -3.45
CA LYS A 77 -16.87 1.58 -3.41
C LYS A 77 -16.97 2.91 -4.17
N ILE A 78 -15.88 3.64 -4.31
CA ILE A 78 -15.82 4.90 -5.08
C ILE A 78 -15.96 4.69 -6.60
N ILE A 79 -15.80 3.46 -7.09
CA ILE A 79 -15.87 3.11 -8.51
C ILE A 79 -17.21 2.47 -8.90
N LEU A 80 -18.02 2.03 -7.92
CA LEU A 80 -19.31 1.38 -8.17
C LEU A 80 -20.45 2.38 -8.24
#